data_AF-A0A6P6AWS8-F1
#
_entry.id   AF-A0A6P6AWS8-F1
#
_cell.length_a   1.000
_cell.length_b   1.000
_cell.length_c   1.000
_cell.angle_alpha   90.00
_cell.angle_beta   90.00
_cell.angle_gamma   90.00
#
_symmetry.space_group_name_H-M   'P 1'
#
loop_
_entity.id
_entity.type
_entity.pdbx_description
1 polymer ?
#
loop_
_entity_poly.entity_id
_entity_poly.type
_entity_poly.pdbx_seq_one_letter_code
_entity_poly.pdbx_strand_id
1 'polypeptide(L)'
;MKVYVTDEKELIMEPAFKLAGNPNIIIAVKAFGLKATVQVVDLQVFAVPRITLKPLLNVFPCFANICVSLMEKPHVDFGLKLLGADVMAIPGLYRFVQELIKDQVAKMYLWPKALEVQIMDPTQAMKKPVGILDVKVLRAMKLKKKDLLGKSDPYVKLKLTEEKLNAKKTTVKHSNLNPEWNEDFNFVVKDPNTQALEINVHDWDQIGTHEKMGMNVVPLKDLTPDEPKVLTLDLLKNMDPNDPQNEKSRGQLVMEVLYKPFKEDEIPNDIDDCSMVQKAPEGTPAGGGLLVVIVHEAEDIEGKYHTNPHVRLLFRGEERKTKRVKKSRDPRWEDEFQFMVDEPPTNDKIHVEVISTSSRIGLLHPKESLGYVTINLADVVSNRRINEKYHLIDSKNGRIQIEMQWRTSS
;
A
#
# COMPACT_ATOMS: atom_id res chain seq x y z
N MET A 1 27.02 1.07 -13.58
CA MET A 1 25.60 1.41 -13.71
C MET A 1 25.47 2.88 -13.34
N LYS A 2 24.95 3.71 -14.24
CA LYS A 2 24.64 5.11 -13.93
C LYS A 2 23.13 5.23 -13.71
N VAL A 3 22.74 6.01 -12.71
CA VAL A 3 21.33 6.23 -12.34
C VAL A 3 21.11 7.72 -12.27
N TYR A 4 20.04 8.19 -12.90
CA TYR A 4 19.65 9.58 -12.94
C TYR A 4 18.18 9.67 -12.53
N VAL A 5 17.85 10.68 -11.75
CA VAL A 5 16.48 11.09 -11.45
C VAL A 5 16.26 12.41 -12.17
N THR A 6 15.17 12.52 -12.93
CA THR A 6 14.84 13.75 -13.67
C THR A 6 13.83 14.60 -12.91
N ASP A 7 13.75 15.89 -13.25
CA ASP A 7 12.76 16.82 -12.69
C ASP A 7 11.31 16.40 -13.03
N GLU A 8 11.13 15.58 -14.06
CA GLU A 8 9.83 15.02 -14.48
C GLU A 8 9.42 13.76 -13.68
N LYS A 9 10.11 13.46 -12.57
CA LYS A 9 9.91 12.23 -11.77
C LYS A 9 10.02 10.97 -12.64
N GLU A 10 11.08 10.86 -13.43
CA GLU A 10 11.45 9.62 -14.11
C GLU A 10 12.73 9.04 -13.49
N LEU A 11 12.82 7.71 -13.40
CA LEU A 11 14.06 7.03 -13.01
C LEU A 11 14.74 6.47 -14.25
N ILE A 12 15.91 7.01 -14.59
CA ILE A 12 16.70 6.56 -15.74
C ILE A 12 17.90 5.76 -15.25
N MET A 13 18.09 4.58 -15.80
CA MET A 13 19.19 3.67 -15.50
C MET A 13 19.92 3.29 -16.79
N GLU A 14 21.26 3.37 -16.77
CA GLU A 14 22.12 2.96 -17.87
C GLU A 14 23.04 1.82 -17.40
N PRO A 15 22.53 0.57 -17.31
CA PRO A 15 23.37 -0.58 -17.07
C PRO A 15 24.20 -0.93 -18.32
N ALA A 16 25.43 -1.38 -18.12
CA ALA A 16 26.21 -2.00 -19.18
C ALA A 16 25.86 -3.49 -19.20
N PHE A 17 25.29 -3.96 -20.30
CA PHE A 17 24.91 -5.35 -20.51
C PHE A 17 25.99 -6.06 -21.33
N LYS A 18 26.47 -7.19 -20.79
CA LYS A 18 27.38 -8.10 -21.48
C LYS A 18 26.78 -9.50 -21.39
N LEU A 19 26.37 -10.04 -22.53
CA LEU A 19 25.90 -11.41 -22.65
C LEU A 19 26.90 -12.18 -23.47
N ALA A 20 27.38 -13.29 -22.95
CA ALA A 20 28.16 -14.26 -23.71
C ALA A 20 27.53 -15.63 -23.48
N GLY A 21 27.24 -16.34 -24.56
CA GLY A 21 26.66 -17.66 -24.48
C GLY A 21 26.87 -18.41 -25.78
N ASN A 22 26.62 -19.73 -25.75
CA ASN A 22 26.67 -20.56 -26.94
C ASN A 22 25.25 -21.00 -27.33
N PRO A 23 24.43 -20.10 -27.89
CA PRO A 23 23.08 -20.44 -28.26
C PRO A 23 23.09 -21.34 -29.50
N ASN A 24 22.13 -22.26 -29.60
CA ASN A 24 21.96 -23.09 -30.79
C ASN A 24 20.91 -22.47 -31.74
N ILE A 25 21.26 -21.38 -32.42
CA ILE A 25 20.34 -20.69 -33.35
C ILE A 25 20.62 -21.16 -34.77
N ILE A 26 19.67 -21.86 -35.39
CA ILE A 26 19.78 -22.41 -36.75
C ILE A 26 18.82 -21.67 -37.67
N ILE A 27 19.37 -20.96 -38.65
CA ILE A 27 18.66 -20.26 -39.70
C ILE A 27 18.71 -21.12 -40.97
N ALA A 28 17.55 -21.58 -41.44
CA ALA A 28 17.43 -22.29 -42.71
C ALA A 28 17.00 -21.32 -43.81
N VAL A 29 17.86 -21.08 -44.79
CA VAL A 29 17.54 -20.28 -45.98
C VAL A 29 17.24 -21.24 -47.13
N LYS A 30 16.06 -21.10 -47.74
CA LYS A 30 15.66 -21.86 -48.93
C LYS A 30 15.59 -20.92 -50.12
N ALA A 31 16.47 -21.09 -51.09
CA ALA A 31 16.51 -20.31 -52.32
C ALA A 31 16.87 -21.22 -53.50
N PHE A 32 16.23 -21.03 -54.66
CA PHE A 32 16.50 -21.77 -55.90
C PHE A 32 16.58 -23.30 -55.74
N GLY A 33 15.72 -23.89 -54.91
CA GLY A 33 15.68 -25.34 -54.65
C GLY A 33 16.77 -25.86 -53.70
N LEU A 34 17.75 -25.04 -53.33
CA LEU A 34 18.78 -25.36 -52.34
C LEU A 34 18.34 -24.94 -50.93
N LYS A 35 18.64 -25.77 -49.94
CA LYS A 35 18.45 -25.48 -48.50
C LYS A 35 19.82 -25.32 -47.85
N ALA A 36 20.18 -24.08 -47.51
CA ALA A 36 21.38 -23.78 -46.73
C ALA A 36 20.99 -23.60 -45.27
N THR A 37 21.74 -24.20 -44.35
CA THR A 37 21.57 -23.98 -42.91
C THR A 37 22.77 -23.23 -42.36
N VAL A 38 22.51 -22.06 -41.79
CA VAL A 38 23.47 -21.23 -41.08
C VAL A 38 23.18 -21.35 -39.59
N GLN A 39 24.16 -21.80 -38.82
CA GLN A 39 24.08 -21.88 -37.37
C GLN A 39 24.94 -20.75 -36.78
N VAL A 40 24.35 -19.99 -35.88
CA VAL A 40 25.04 -19.00 -35.05
C VAL A 40 25.47 -19.69 -33.76
N VAL A 41 26.74 -19.56 -33.41
CA VAL A 41 27.36 -20.11 -32.19
C VAL A 41 28.12 -19.00 -31.47
N ASP A 42 28.52 -19.22 -30.22
CA ASP A 42 29.39 -18.29 -29.46
C ASP A 42 28.95 -16.81 -29.52
N LEU A 43 27.66 -16.57 -29.32
CA LEU A 43 27.06 -15.23 -29.37
C LEU A 43 27.53 -14.39 -28.18
N GLN A 44 28.09 -13.23 -28.49
CA GLN A 44 28.44 -12.18 -27.54
C GLN A 44 27.74 -10.88 -27.90
N VAL A 45 27.05 -10.29 -26.94
CA VAL A 45 26.34 -9.02 -27.09
C VAL A 45 26.80 -8.07 -26.01
N PHE A 46 27.26 -6.90 -26.42
CA PHE A 46 27.58 -5.78 -25.54
C PHE A 46 26.68 -4.61 -25.92
N ALA A 47 25.90 -4.15 -24.96
CA ALA A 47 24.97 -3.05 -25.15
C ALA A 47 24.89 -2.19 -23.89
N VAL A 48 24.62 -0.90 -24.08
CA VAL A 48 24.33 0.03 -22.98
C VAL A 48 22.89 0.52 -23.16
N PRO A 49 21.89 -0.27 -22.73
CA PRO A 49 20.52 0.18 -22.76
C PRO A 49 20.30 1.30 -21.73
N ARG A 50 19.50 2.28 -22.12
CA ARG A 50 18.86 3.25 -21.24
C ARG A 50 17.47 2.74 -20.90
N ILE A 51 17.28 2.38 -19.64
CA ILE A 51 16.01 1.94 -19.06
C ILE A 51 15.40 3.14 -18.33
N THR A 52 14.18 3.52 -18.69
CA THR A 52 13.45 4.64 -18.06
C THR A 52 12.19 4.09 -17.41
N LEU A 53 11.98 4.37 -16.13
CA LEU A 53 10.74 4.07 -15.42
C LEU A 53 9.90 5.35 -15.38
N LYS A 54 8.72 5.32 -16.00
CA LYS A 54 7.85 6.50 -16.09
C LYS A 54 6.37 6.21 -16.32
N PRO A 55 5.47 7.12 -15.89
CA PRO A 55 5.70 8.06 -14.80
C PRO A 55 6.04 7.28 -13.52
N LEU A 56 6.88 7.84 -12.64
CA LEU A 56 7.02 7.30 -11.30
C LEU A 56 5.70 7.50 -10.55
N LEU A 57 5.27 6.42 -9.89
CA LEU A 57 4.02 6.37 -9.15
C LEU A 57 4.30 6.23 -7.67
N ASN A 58 3.30 6.69 -6.94
CA ASN A 58 3.28 6.78 -5.49
C ASN A 58 2.73 5.49 -4.84
N VAL A 59 2.39 4.49 -5.66
CA VAL A 59 1.86 3.17 -5.28
C VAL A 59 2.73 2.09 -5.92
N PHE A 60 3.00 0.99 -5.21
CA PHE A 60 3.74 -0.16 -5.75
C PHE A 60 3.12 -0.64 -7.09
N PRO A 61 3.90 -0.87 -8.17
CA PRO A 61 5.35 -1.06 -8.22
C PRO A 61 6.20 0.22 -8.31
N CYS A 62 5.60 1.38 -8.06
CA CYS A 62 6.22 2.71 -8.05
C CYS A 62 6.51 3.32 -9.43
N PHE A 63 5.99 2.73 -10.51
CA PHE A 63 6.05 3.27 -11.87
C PHE A 63 5.00 2.62 -12.76
N ALA A 64 4.58 3.33 -13.81
CA ALA A 64 3.55 2.83 -14.73
C ALA A 64 4.15 2.05 -15.91
N ASN A 65 5.22 2.55 -16.54
CA ASN A 65 5.83 1.95 -17.73
C ASN A 65 7.35 1.76 -17.55
N ILE A 66 7.88 0.77 -18.25
CA ILE A 66 9.31 0.59 -18.48
C ILE A 66 9.59 0.89 -19.95
N CYS A 67 10.42 1.88 -20.22
CA CYS A 67 10.89 2.21 -21.57
C CYS A 67 12.37 1.82 -21.72
N VAL A 68 12.70 0.98 -22.69
CA VAL A 68 14.08 0.56 -22.97
C VAL A 68 14.52 1.07 -24.34
N SER A 69 15.60 1.83 -24.38
CA SER A 69 16.24 2.31 -25.61
C SER A 69 17.73 2.03 -25.59
N LEU A 70 18.37 1.98 -26.77
CA LEU A 70 19.81 1.88 -26.93
C LEU A 70 20.36 3.28 -27.23
N MET A 71 21.39 3.69 -26.50
CA MET A 71 22.05 4.98 -26.73
C MET A 71 23.06 4.92 -27.88
N GLU A 72 23.61 3.73 -28.11
CA GLU A 72 24.61 3.45 -29.13
C GLU A 72 24.27 2.13 -29.84
N LYS A 73 24.81 1.93 -31.04
CA LYS A 73 24.64 0.66 -31.75
C LYS A 73 25.26 -0.47 -30.91
N PRO A 74 24.56 -1.60 -30.70
CA PRO A 74 25.08 -2.69 -29.90
C PRO A 74 26.28 -3.32 -30.61
N HIS A 75 27.26 -3.76 -29.83
CA HIS A 75 28.32 -4.60 -30.36
C HIS A 75 27.87 -6.05 -30.27
N VAL A 76 27.81 -6.72 -31.42
CA VAL A 76 27.42 -8.12 -31.53
C VAL A 76 28.56 -8.85 -32.22
N ASP A 77 29.00 -9.94 -31.60
CA ASP A 77 30.01 -10.88 -32.10
C ASP A 77 29.44 -12.30 -31.98
N PHE A 78 29.81 -13.18 -32.90
CA PHE A 78 29.26 -14.54 -33.00
C PHE A 78 30.10 -15.41 -33.94
N GLY A 79 30.17 -16.70 -33.65
CA GLY A 79 30.62 -17.70 -34.62
C GLY A 79 29.51 -18.04 -35.62
N LEU A 80 29.91 -18.38 -36.85
CA LEU A 80 29.02 -18.88 -37.90
C LEU A 80 29.48 -20.26 -38.37
N LYS A 81 28.53 -21.20 -38.46
CA LYS A 81 28.66 -22.49 -39.12
C LYS A 81 27.70 -22.60 -40.30
N LEU A 82 28.16 -22.98 -41.47
CA LEU A 82 27.36 -23.19 -42.68
C LEU A 82 27.43 -24.66 -42.99
N LEU A 83 26.28 -25.33 -43.03
CA LEU A 83 26.20 -26.77 -43.29
C LEU A 83 27.11 -27.60 -42.34
N GLY A 84 27.33 -27.12 -41.11
CA GLY A 84 28.18 -27.77 -40.10
C GLY A 84 29.68 -27.46 -40.17
N ALA A 85 30.14 -26.70 -41.17
CA ALA A 85 31.53 -26.25 -41.30
C ALA A 85 31.70 -24.81 -40.81
N ASP A 86 32.84 -24.49 -40.18
CA ASP A 86 33.16 -23.14 -39.71
C ASP A 86 33.35 -22.18 -40.89
N VAL A 87 32.59 -21.08 -40.89
CA VAL A 87 32.46 -20.14 -42.02
C VAL A 87 33.38 -18.94 -41.88
N MET A 88 34.31 -18.97 -40.93
CA MET A 88 35.33 -17.93 -40.77
C MET A 88 36.22 -17.77 -42.02
N ALA A 89 36.15 -18.72 -42.95
CA ALA A 89 36.86 -18.73 -44.21
C ALA A 89 36.19 -17.99 -45.38
N ILE A 90 34.95 -17.47 -45.25
CA ILE A 90 34.29 -16.71 -46.33
C ILE A 90 34.50 -15.20 -46.12
N PRO A 91 35.37 -14.53 -46.90
CA PRO A 91 35.62 -13.11 -46.75
C PRO A 91 34.34 -12.29 -46.95
N GLY A 92 34.06 -11.38 -46.02
CA GLY A 92 32.95 -10.42 -46.13
C GLY A 92 31.59 -10.91 -45.63
N LEU A 93 31.29 -12.22 -45.60
CA LEU A 93 29.99 -12.73 -45.14
C LEU A 93 29.74 -12.45 -43.65
N TYR A 94 30.74 -12.69 -42.81
CA TYR A 94 30.68 -12.38 -41.37
C TYR A 94 30.38 -10.89 -41.13
N ARG A 95 31.12 -10.01 -41.81
CA ARG A 95 30.95 -8.56 -41.71
C ARG A 95 29.56 -8.11 -42.17
N PHE A 96 29.06 -8.67 -43.27
CA PHE A 96 27.72 -8.39 -43.78
C PHE A 96 26.62 -8.74 -42.76
N VAL A 97 26.65 -9.95 -42.20
CA VAL A 97 25.65 -10.38 -41.20
C VAL A 97 25.75 -9.53 -39.94
N GLN A 98 26.96 -9.20 -39.52
CA GLN A 98 27.20 -8.35 -38.35
C GLN A 98 26.65 -6.93 -38.57
N GLU A 99 26.89 -6.31 -39.73
CA GLU A 99 26.33 -4.98 -40.10
C GLU A 99 24.80 -5.04 -40.19
N LEU A 100 24.22 -6.08 -40.79
CA LEU A 100 22.78 -6.26 -40.89
C LEU A 100 22.10 -6.33 -39.52
N ILE A 101 22.62 -7.15 -38.60
CA ILE A 101 22.07 -7.28 -37.25
C ILE A 101 22.17 -5.96 -36.51
N LYS A 102 23.33 -5.30 -36.57
CA LYS A 102 23.55 -3.99 -35.93
C LYS A 102 22.55 -2.96 -36.44
N ASP A 103 22.31 -2.89 -37.75
CA ASP A 103 21.42 -1.91 -38.35
C ASP A 103 19.95 -2.20 -38.07
N GLN A 104 19.52 -3.47 -38.07
CA GLN A 104 18.13 -3.82 -37.72
C GLN A 104 17.83 -3.53 -36.24
N VAL A 105 18.72 -3.95 -35.33
CA VAL A 105 18.55 -3.69 -33.89
C VAL A 105 18.59 -2.19 -33.60
N ALA A 106 19.50 -1.44 -34.24
CA ALA A 106 19.53 0.01 -34.12
C ALA A 106 18.25 0.66 -34.66
N LYS A 107 17.72 0.23 -35.81
CA LYS A 107 16.49 0.78 -36.39
C LYS A 107 15.27 0.60 -35.48
N MET A 108 15.25 -0.45 -34.65
CA MET A 108 14.14 -0.75 -33.74
C MET A 108 14.27 -0.03 -32.40
N TYR A 109 15.47 -0.02 -31.81
CA TYR A 109 15.65 0.34 -30.40
C TYR A 109 16.65 1.48 -30.15
N LEU A 110 17.32 2.01 -31.18
CA LEU A 110 18.18 3.18 -30.99
C LEU A 110 17.31 4.41 -30.69
N TRP A 111 17.71 5.18 -29.68
CA TRP A 111 17.05 6.44 -29.32
C TRP A 111 16.84 7.32 -30.58
N PRO A 112 15.64 7.93 -30.77
CA PRO A 112 14.53 8.10 -29.82
C PRO A 112 13.53 6.94 -29.75
N LYS A 113 13.75 5.85 -30.48
CA LYS A 113 12.85 4.69 -30.42
C LYS A 113 13.11 3.88 -29.16
N ALA A 114 12.03 3.44 -28.52
CA ALA A 114 12.10 2.65 -27.31
C ALA A 114 11.10 1.49 -27.37
N LEU A 115 11.47 0.39 -26.73
CA LEU A 115 10.53 -0.65 -26.33
C LEU A 115 9.80 -0.17 -25.08
N GLU A 116 8.50 0.04 -25.16
CA GLU A 116 7.67 0.42 -24.03
C GLU A 116 6.86 -0.79 -23.54
N VAL A 117 6.98 -1.07 -22.24
CA VAL A 117 6.24 -2.13 -21.55
C VAL A 117 5.41 -1.47 -20.46
N GLN A 118 4.09 -1.50 -20.60
CA GLN A 118 3.17 -1.03 -19.58
C GLN A 118 3.10 -2.05 -18.44
N ILE A 119 3.29 -1.58 -17.21
CA ILE A 119 3.25 -2.38 -15.98
C ILE A 119 1.97 -2.08 -15.19
N MET A 120 1.55 -0.82 -15.15
CA MET A 120 0.35 -0.36 -14.44
C MET A 120 -0.32 0.77 -15.22
N ASP A 121 -1.65 0.87 -15.10
CA ASP A 121 -2.39 2.04 -15.55
C ASP A 121 -2.20 3.20 -14.54
N PRO A 122 -1.55 4.31 -14.94
CA PRO A 122 -1.27 5.43 -14.04
C PRO A 122 -2.54 6.11 -13.50
N THR A 123 -3.67 5.98 -14.20
CA THR A 123 -4.94 6.57 -13.76
C THR A 123 -5.51 5.90 -12.50
N GLN A 124 -5.15 4.63 -12.24
CA GLN A 124 -5.60 3.92 -11.06
C GLN A 124 -4.82 4.30 -9.79
N ALA A 125 -3.57 4.73 -9.93
CA ALA A 125 -2.71 5.08 -8.78
C ALA A 125 -2.95 6.50 -8.24
N MET A 126 -3.69 7.36 -8.97
CA MET A 126 -3.87 8.79 -8.67
C MET A 126 -5.34 9.19 -8.44
N LYS A 127 -6.21 8.26 -8.03
CA LYS A 127 -7.63 8.59 -7.81
C LYS A 127 -7.78 9.53 -6.61
N LYS A 128 -8.22 10.76 -6.86
CA LYS A 128 -8.58 11.74 -5.84
C LYS A 128 -9.73 11.19 -4.97
N PRO A 129 -9.81 11.57 -3.68
CA PRO A 129 -11.01 11.33 -2.89
C PRO A 129 -12.26 11.90 -3.59
N VAL A 130 -13.32 11.09 -3.66
CA VAL A 130 -14.59 11.44 -4.30
C VAL A 130 -15.78 11.43 -3.34
N GLY A 131 -15.57 11.00 -2.08
CA GLY A 131 -16.60 11.04 -1.05
C GLY A 131 -16.18 10.41 0.26
N ILE A 132 -17.11 10.41 1.22
CA ILE A 132 -16.97 9.76 2.53
C ILE A 132 -18.05 8.68 2.67
N LEU A 133 -17.65 7.51 3.17
CA LEU A 133 -18.57 6.47 3.61
C LEU A 133 -18.65 6.50 5.14
N ASP A 134 -19.81 6.91 5.66
CA ASP A 134 -20.16 6.79 7.07
C ASP A 134 -20.72 5.39 7.32
N VAL A 135 -20.23 4.73 8.37
CA VAL A 135 -20.57 3.36 8.74
C VAL A 135 -20.84 3.29 10.23
N LYS A 136 -22.06 2.91 10.60
CA LYS A 136 -22.44 2.67 11.99
C LYS A 136 -22.69 1.19 12.22
N VAL A 137 -21.83 0.56 13.00
CA VAL A 137 -21.99 -0.85 13.40
C VAL A 137 -22.94 -0.91 14.59
N LEU A 138 -24.16 -1.40 14.36
CA LEU A 138 -25.21 -1.42 15.39
C LEU A 138 -25.06 -2.64 16.29
N ARG A 139 -25.28 -3.84 15.75
CA ARG A 139 -25.34 -5.09 16.52
C ARG A 139 -25.15 -6.33 15.67
N ALA A 140 -24.83 -7.45 16.29
CA ALA A 140 -24.91 -8.77 15.66
C ALA A 140 -25.91 -9.68 16.39
N MET A 141 -26.38 -10.72 15.72
CA MET A 141 -27.36 -11.67 16.25
C MET A 141 -26.94 -13.09 15.92
N LYS A 142 -27.11 -14.00 16.89
CA LYS A 142 -26.90 -15.45 16.75
C LYS A 142 -25.54 -15.79 16.13
N LEU A 143 -24.48 -15.09 16.57
CA LEU A 143 -23.13 -15.38 16.10
C LEU A 143 -22.76 -16.84 16.36
N LYS A 144 -22.09 -17.48 15.41
CA LYS A 144 -21.66 -18.87 15.58
C LYS A 144 -20.58 -18.97 16.64
N LYS A 145 -20.87 -19.75 17.69
CA LYS A 145 -19.90 -20.10 18.72
C LYS A 145 -18.72 -20.87 18.11
N LYS A 146 -17.50 -20.45 18.43
CA LYS A 146 -16.27 -21.12 17.99
C LYS A 146 -15.71 -22.06 19.05
N ASP A 147 -15.80 -21.68 20.32
CA ASP A 147 -15.31 -22.54 21.40
C ASP A 147 -16.32 -23.60 21.86
N LEU A 148 -15.89 -24.86 21.86
CA LEU A 148 -16.64 -25.97 22.48
C LEU A 148 -16.82 -25.79 24.01
N LEU A 149 -15.91 -25.07 24.68
CA LEU A 149 -15.88 -24.92 26.14
C LEU A 149 -15.79 -23.46 26.66
N GLY A 150 -15.61 -22.48 25.77
CA GLY A 150 -15.40 -21.06 26.07
C GLY A 150 -16.60 -20.16 25.77
N LYS A 151 -16.47 -18.86 26.08
CA LYS A 151 -17.45 -17.80 25.78
C LYS A 151 -16.83 -16.90 24.70
N SER A 152 -17.55 -16.63 23.61
CA SER A 152 -17.05 -15.78 22.52
C SER A 152 -17.13 -14.29 22.86
N ASP A 153 -16.05 -13.58 22.57
CA ASP A 153 -15.81 -12.16 22.76
C ASP A 153 -15.75 -11.42 21.40
N PRO A 154 -16.88 -11.20 20.69
CA PRO A 154 -16.87 -10.69 19.33
C PRO A 154 -16.50 -9.20 19.21
N TYR A 155 -15.87 -8.89 18.07
CA TYR A 155 -15.71 -7.53 17.54
C TYR A 155 -15.77 -7.53 16.00
N VAL A 156 -16.02 -6.37 15.40
CA VAL A 156 -16.09 -6.20 13.95
C VAL A 156 -14.86 -5.43 13.46
N LYS A 157 -14.21 -5.92 12.41
CA LYS A 157 -13.13 -5.26 11.68
C LYS A 157 -13.64 -4.84 10.30
N LEU A 158 -13.49 -3.56 9.97
CA LEU A 158 -13.97 -2.91 8.76
C LEU A 158 -12.77 -2.38 7.95
N LYS A 159 -12.82 -2.49 6.64
CA LYS A 159 -11.87 -1.83 5.71
C LYS A 159 -12.50 -1.65 4.34
N LEU A 160 -12.07 -0.64 3.57
CA LEU A 160 -12.36 -0.60 2.14
C LEU A 160 -11.41 -1.54 1.38
N THR A 161 -11.90 -2.15 0.29
CA THR A 161 -11.05 -2.90 -0.64
C THR A 161 -9.93 -2.00 -1.18
N GLU A 162 -8.80 -2.62 -1.53
CA GLU A 162 -7.56 -1.95 -1.95
C GLU A 162 -6.78 -1.25 -0.82
N GLU A 163 -7.40 -0.99 0.34
CA GLU A 163 -6.74 -0.39 1.51
C GLU A 163 -6.31 -1.42 2.55
N LYS A 164 -5.14 -2.05 2.33
CA LYS A 164 -4.63 -3.13 3.21
C LYS A 164 -4.42 -2.73 4.69
N LEU A 165 -4.25 -1.45 5.00
CA LEU A 165 -3.78 -0.98 6.32
C LEU A 165 -4.69 0.04 7.03
N ASN A 166 -5.82 0.44 6.43
CA ASN A 166 -6.78 1.38 7.02
C ASN A 166 -7.96 0.66 7.71
N ALA A 167 -7.70 -0.48 8.35
CA ALA A 167 -8.76 -1.24 8.97
C ALA A 167 -9.17 -0.62 10.32
N LYS A 168 -10.44 -0.28 10.48
CA LYS A 168 -11.03 0.18 11.75
C LYS A 168 -11.69 -1.01 12.44
N LYS A 169 -11.80 -0.99 13.77
CA LYS A 169 -12.50 -2.05 14.52
C LYS A 169 -13.39 -1.48 15.62
N THR A 170 -14.40 -2.25 16.01
CA THR A 170 -15.24 -1.95 17.17
C THR A 170 -14.55 -2.36 18.48
N THR A 171 -15.15 -1.98 19.61
CA THR A 171 -14.84 -2.56 20.92
C THR A 171 -15.16 -4.06 20.95
N VAL A 172 -14.52 -4.78 21.87
CA VAL A 172 -14.76 -6.20 22.11
C VAL A 172 -15.91 -6.36 23.11
N LYS A 173 -16.92 -7.16 22.76
CA LYS A 173 -18.07 -7.42 23.65
C LYS A 173 -17.92 -8.80 24.28
N HIS A 174 -17.84 -8.85 25.60
CA HIS A 174 -17.55 -10.10 26.28
C HIS A 174 -18.69 -11.10 26.26
N SER A 175 -18.37 -12.35 25.94
CA SER A 175 -19.21 -13.51 26.19
C SER A 175 -20.62 -13.37 25.61
N ASN A 176 -20.74 -12.73 24.46
CA ASN A 176 -22.02 -12.28 23.93
C ASN A 176 -22.14 -12.63 22.45
N LEU A 177 -23.02 -13.57 22.10
CA LEU A 177 -23.32 -13.93 20.70
C LEU A 177 -24.38 -13.02 20.05
N ASN A 178 -24.90 -12.04 20.79
CA ASN A 178 -25.81 -10.99 20.32
C ASN A 178 -25.30 -9.60 20.77
N PRO A 179 -24.06 -9.23 20.38
CA PRO A 179 -23.44 -7.98 20.82
C PRO A 179 -24.11 -6.75 20.23
N GLU A 180 -24.17 -5.67 21.00
CA GLU A 180 -24.54 -4.33 20.54
C GLU A 180 -23.33 -3.39 20.72
N TRP A 181 -22.88 -2.79 19.62
CA TRP A 181 -21.73 -1.88 19.59
C TRP A 181 -22.19 -0.43 19.54
N ASN A 182 -23.07 -0.09 18.59
CA ASN A 182 -23.49 1.28 18.30
C ASN A 182 -22.29 2.22 18.11
N GLU A 183 -21.33 1.81 17.27
CA GLU A 183 -20.09 2.54 17.00
C GLU A 183 -20.03 3.05 15.56
N ASP A 184 -19.63 4.31 15.40
CA ASP A 184 -19.55 5.02 14.12
C ASP A 184 -18.10 5.07 13.59
N PHE A 185 -17.96 4.95 12.27
CA PHE A 185 -16.70 4.95 11.54
C PHE A 185 -16.88 5.72 10.23
N ASN A 186 -15.83 6.39 9.78
CA ASN A 186 -15.77 7.06 8.47
C ASN A 186 -14.66 6.45 7.60
N PHE A 187 -14.87 6.40 6.29
CA PHE A 187 -13.87 5.97 5.32
C PHE A 187 -13.84 6.92 4.12
N VAL A 188 -12.64 7.24 3.64
CA VAL A 188 -12.46 8.05 2.43
C VAL A 188 -12.63 7.15 1.20
N VAL A 189 -13.53 7.53 0.30
CA VAL A 189 -13.82 6.81 -0.94
C VAL A 189 -13.06 7.47 -2.10
N LYS A 190 -12.39 6.67 -2.92
CA LYS A 190 -11.63 7.09 -4.11
C LYS A 190 -12.27 6.61 -5.41
N ASP A 191 -12.93 5.45 -5.38
CA ASP A 191 -13.70 4.93 -6.50
C ASP A 191 -14.90 4.10 -6.00
N PRO A 192 -16.11 4.68 -5.93
CA PRO A 192 -17.29 3.94 -5.49
C PRO A 192 -17.67 2.79 -6.43
N ASN A 193 -17.23 2.81 -7.70
CA ASN A 193 -17.59 1.77 -8.67
C ASN A 193 -16.82 0.46 -8.45
N THR A 194 -15.59 0.55 -7.95
CA THR A 194 -14.71 -0.61 -7.72
C THR A 194 -14.55 -0.94 -6.24
N GLN A 195 -14.67 0.04 -5.35
CA GLN A 195 -14.47 -0.18 -3.92
C GLN A 195 -15.68 -0.86 -3.27
N ALA A 196 -15.38 -1.68 -2.25
CA ALA A 196 -16.34 -2.35 -1.41
C ALA A 196 -15.91 -2.27 0.06
N LEU A 197 -16.87 -2.16 0.97
CA LEU A 197 -16.63 -2.27 2.40
C LEU A 197 -16.54 -3.74 2.77
N GLU A 198 -15.35 -4.19 3.17
CA GLU A 198 -15.14 -5.52 3.74
C GLU A 198 -15.42 -5.51 5.23
N ILE A 199 -16.27 -6.43 5.67
CA ILE A 199 -16.66 -6.60 7.06
C ILE A 199 -16.24 -7.99 7.54
N ASN A 200 -15.46 -8.05 8.61
CA ASN A 200 -15.02 -9.30 9.21
C ASN A 200 -15.36 -9.31 10.71
N VAL A 201 -16.11 -10.32 11.15
CA VAL A 201 -16.42 -10.53 12.57
C VAL A 201 -15.44 -11.55 13.13
N HIS A 202 -14.78 -11.18 14.21
CA HIS A 202 -13.76 -11.98 14.87
C HIS A 202 -14.13 -12.21 16.34
N ASP A 203 -13.71 -13.36 16.85
CA ASP A 203 -13.68 -13.68 18.27
C ASP A 203 -12.33 -13.21 18.82
N TRP A 204 -12.33 -12.35 19.84
CA TRP A 204 -11.09 -11.85 20.43
C TRP A 204 -10.50 -12.90 21.38
N ASP A 205 -9.23 -13.27 21.12
CA ASP A 205 -8.48 -14.19 21.95
C ASP A 205 -7.24 -13.52 22.52
N GLN A 206 -7.07 -13.59 23.84
CA GLN A 206 -5.92 -12.99 24.53
C GLN A 206 -4.59 -13.68 24.19
N ILE A 207 -4.63 -14.95 23.75
CA ILE A 207 -3.46 -15.77 23.44
C ILE A 207 -3.71 -16.47 22.10
N GLY A 208 -2.92 -16.13 21.08
CA GLY A 208 -3.02 -16.73 19.74
C GLY A 208 -3.63 -15.79 18.70
N THR A 209 -4.08 -16.35 17.57
CA THR A 209 -4.70 -15.58 16.49
C THR A 209 -6.21 -15.52 16.68
N HIS A 210 -6.79 -14.32 16.67
CA HIS A 210 -8.23 -14.12 16.80
C HIS A 210 -9.02 -14.90 15.75
N GLU A 211 -10.02 -15.67 16.18
CA GLU A 211 -10.73 -16.57 15.28
C GLU A 211 -11.80 -15.86 14.44
N LYS A 212 -11.81 -16.10 13.12
CA LYS A 212 -12.82 -15.52 12.23
C LYS A 212 -14.17 -16.23 12.41
N MET A 213 -15.19 -15.48 12.86
CA MET A 213 -16.55 -15.96 13.04
C MET A 213 -17.34 -15.92 11.72
N GLY A 214 -17.16 -14.85 10.94
CA GLY A 214 -17.75 -14.70 9.62
C GLY A 214 -17.34 -13.39 8.93
N MET A 215 -17.81 -13.20 7.70
CA MET A 215 -17.58 -11.99 6.93
C MET A 215 -18.75 -11.67 6.00
N ASN A 216 -18.78 -10.44 5.52
CA ASN A 216 -19.57 -10.02 4.38
C ASN A 216 -18.85 -8.87 3.65
N VAL A 217 -19.30 -8.52 2.45
CA VAL A 217 -18.77 -7.41 1.66
C VAL A 217 -19.93 -6.61 1.09
N VAL A 218 -19.88 -5.30 1.22
CA VAL A 218 -20.88 -4.38 0.66
C VAL A 218 -20.22 -3.54 -0.43
N PRO A 219 -20.50 -3.79 -1.73
CA PRO A 219 -20.03 -2.94 -2.81
C PRO A 219 -20.57 -1.53 -2.67
N LEU A 220 -19.71 -0.50 -2.79
CA LEU A 220 -20.14 0.89 -2.63
C LEU A 220 -21.08 1.33 -3.77
N LYS A 221 -20.89 0.77 -4.97
CA LYS A 221 -21.78 0.98 -6.13
C LYS A 221 -23.25 0.59 -5.89
N ASP A 222 -23.52 -0.24 -4.88
CA ASP A 222 -24.89 -0.69 -4.53
C ASP A 222 -25.55 0.24 -3.48
N LEU A 223 -24.85 1.30 -3.07
CA LEU A 223 -25.34 2.33 -2.16
C LEU A 223 -25.84 3.54 -2.95
N THR A 224 -27.04 4.01 -2.63
CA THR A 224 -27.54 5.28 -3.14
C THR A 224 -26.81 6.42 -2.42
N PRO A 225 -26.21 7.39 -3.14
CA PRO A 225 -25.63 8.58 -2.54
C PRO A 225 -26.62 9.35 -1.66
N ASP A 226 -26.14 9.91 -0.56
CA ASP A 226 -26.88 10.75 0.40
C ASP A 226 -28.11 10.10 1.07
N GLU A 227 -28.29 8.80 0.90
CA GLU A 227 -29.39 8.03 1.49
C GLU A 227 -28.85 7.04 2.54
N PRO A 228 -29.19 7.19 3.83
CA PRO A 228 -28.78 6.23 4.85
C PRO A 228 -29.50 4.90 4.64
N LYS A 229 -28.74 3.81 4.59
CA LYS A 229 -29.25 2.46 4.37
C LYS A 229 -28.92 1.57 5.55
N VAL A 230 -29.95 0.99 6.16
CA VAL A 230 -29.77 -0.04 7.19
C VAL A 230 -29.67 -1.41 6.52
N LEU A 231 -28.54 -2.07 6.70
CA LEU A 231 -28.23 -3.38 6.15
C LEU A 231 -28.29 -4.45 7.24
N THR A 232 -28.96 -5.55 6.93
CA THR A 232 -28.87 -6.80 7.71
C THR A 232 -28.14 -7.83 6.87
N LEU A 233 -26.91 -8.14 7.25
CA LEU A 233 -25.98 -8.97 6.49
C LEU A 233 -25.86 -10.36 7.14
N ASP A 234 -26.16 -11.41 6.37
CA ASP A 234 -25.86 -12.78 6.78
C ASP A 234 -24.35 -13.02 6.72
N LEU A 235 -23.76 -13.51 7.81
CA LEU A 235 -22.33 -13.74 7.86
C LEU A 235 -21.96 -15.04 7.15
N LEU A 236 -20.99 -14.95 6.24
CA LEU A 236 -20.48 -16.08 5.46
C LEU A 236 -19.10 -16.51 5.99
N LYS A 237 -18.65 -17.72 5.61
CA LYS A 237 -17.28 -18.14 5.89
C LYS A 237 -16.29 -17.37 5.00
N ASN A 238 -16.62 -17.28 3.73
CA ASN A 238 -15.87 -16.60 2.68
C ASN A 238 -16.85 -16.10 1.59
N MET A 239 -16.32 -15.41 0.59
CA MET A 239 -17.12 -14.87 -0.52
C MET A 239 -17.25 -15.84 -1.71
N ASP A 240 -16.87 -17.12 -1.57
CA ASP A 240 -17.04 -18.12 -2.62
C ASP A 240 -18.49 -18.62 -2.63
N PRO A 241 -19.30 -18.32 -3.67
CA PRO A 241 -20.70 -18.72 -3.72
C PRO A 241 -20.89 -20.25 -3.69
N ASN A 242 -19.87 -21.01 -4.10
CA ASN A 242 -19.93 -22.46 -4.20
C ASN A 242 -19.36 -23.19 -2.97
N ASP A 243 -18.87 -22.50 -1.95
CA ASP A 243 -18.38 -23.16 -0.72
C ASP A 243 -19.60 -23.65 0.10
N PRO A 244 -19.79 -24.98 0.26
CA PRO A 244 -20.93 -25.53 1.01
C PRO A 244 -20.95 -25.08 2.48
N GLN A 245 -19.82 -24.59 3.01
CA GLN A 245 -19.75 -24.08 4.37
C GLN A 245 -20.42 -22.71 4.54
N ASN A 246 -20.83 -22.03 3.46
CA ASN A 246 -21.63 -20.81 3.48
C ASN A 246 -23.11 -21.09 3.77
N GLU A 247 -23.60 -22.33 3.58
CA GLU A 247 -24.95 -22.73 3.99
C GLU A 247 -25.10 -22.81 5.52
N LYS A 248 -23.99 -22.92 6.25
CA LYS A 248 -24.01 -22.96 7.71
C LYS A 248 -24.20 -21.55 8.26
N SER A 249 -25.30 -21.32 8.97
CA SER A 249 -25.56 -20.04 9.63
C SER A 249 -24.40 -19.65 10.57
N ARG A 250 -23.90 -18.42 10.40
CA ARG A 250 -22.86 -17.81 11.25
C ARG A 250 -23.32 -16.58 12.02
N GLY A 251 -24.62 -16.33 11.99
CA GLY A 251 -25.25 -15.14 12.56
C GLY A 251 -25.41 -14.02 11.53
N GLN A 252 -25.97 -12.90 12.00
CA GLN A 252 -26.28 -11.72 11.21
C GLN A 252 -25.63 -10.49 11.82
N LEU A 253 -25.21 -9.55 10.99
CA LEU A 253 -24.74 -8.22 11.41
C LEU A 253 -25.70 -7.15 10.90
N VAL A 254 -26.10 -6.24 11.78
CA VAL A 254 -26.91 -5.07 11.44
C VAL A 254 -26.02 -3.83 11.51
N MET A 255 -26.01 -3.05 10.44
CA MET A 255 -25.25 -1.81 10.34
C MET A 255 -26.00 -0.78 9.50
N GLU A 256 -25.72 0.50 9.74
CA GLU A 256 -26.20 1.60 8.91
C GLU A 256 -25.01 2.14 8.10
N VAL A 257 -25.22 2.39 6.82
CA VAL A 257 -24.21 2.94 5.92
C VAL A 257 -24.77 4.14 5.17
N LEU A 258 -23.95 5.16 4.96
CA LEU A 258 -24.31 6.37 4.23
C LEU A 258 -23.11 6.82 3.41
N TYR A 259 -23.24 6.79 2.08
CA TYR A 259 -22.22 7.30 1.18
C TYR A 259 -22.53 8.76 0.82
N LYS A 260 -21.60 9.66 1.11
CA LYS A 260 -21.69 11.10 0.82
C LYS A 260 -20.65 11.44 -0.25
N PRO A 261 -21.04 11.60 -1.53
CA PRO A 261 -20.12 12.07 -2.55
C PRO A 261 -19.73 13.52 -2.25
N PHE A 262 -18.49 13.87 -2.56
CA PHE A 262 -18.08 15.27 -2.55
C PHE A 262 -18.74 16.00 -3.71
N LYS A 263 -19.30 17.18 -3.45
CA LYS A 263 -19.79 18.07 -4.50
C LYS A 263 -18.59 18.63 -5.26
N GLU A 264 -18.73 18.91 -6.55
CA GLU A 264 -17.64 19.44 -7.40
C GLU A 264 -16.99 20.71 -6.82
N ASP A 265 -17.74 21.51 -6.05
CA ASP A 265 -17.28 22.72 -5.36
C ASP A 265 -16.57 22.46 -4.01
N GLU A 266 -16.69 21.25 -3.45
CA GLU A 266 -16.08 20.83 -2.18
C GLU A 266 -14.89 19.87 -2.40
N ILE A 267 -14.65 19.42 -3.63
CA ILE A 267 -13.40 18.79 -4.01
C ILE A 267 -12.32 19.86 -3.84
N PRO A 268 -11.26 19.63 -3.04
CA PRO A 268 -10.15 20.55 -3.00
C PRO A 268 -9.60 20.71 -4.41
N ASN A 269 -9.94 21.82 -5.05
CA ASN A 269 -9.16 22.36 -6.15
C ASN A 269 -7.79 22.61 -5.51
N ASP A 270 -6.80 21.80 -5.87
CA ASP A 270 -5.45 22.09 -5.44
C ASP A 270 -5.14 23.54 -5.87
N ILE A 271 -4.75 24.33 -4.86
CA ILE A 271 -4.20 25.69 -4.92
C ILE A 271 -5.27 26.80 -5.10
N ASP A 272 -5.87 27.28 -3.99
CA ASP A 272 -6.00 28.73 -3.68
C ASP A 272 -6.95 29.09 -2.51
N ASP A 273 -6.94 28.36 -1.39
CA ASP A 273 -7.43 28.94 -0.13
C ASP A 273 -6.56 28.53 1.06
N CYS A 274 -5.50 29.30 1.25
CA CYS A 274 -4.67 29.29 2.46
C CYS A 274 -4.98 30.54 3.29
N SER A 275 -6.15 30.56 3.91
CA SER A 275 -6.32 31.34 5.15
C SER A 275 -6.65 30.37 6.27
N MET A 276 -5.75 30.31 7.27
CA MET A 276 -5.85 29.63 8.58
C MET A 276 -4.99 28.38 8.84
N VAL A 277 -4.04 28.01 7.97
CA VAL A 277 -2.97 27.05 8.36
C VAL A 277 -1.65 27.80 8.48
N GLN A 278 -0.99 27.71 9.65
CA GLN A 278 0.32 28.33 9.88
C GLN A 278 1.32 27.80 8.83
N LYS A 279 2.00 28.71 8.12
CA LYS A 279 3.05 28.36 7.16
C LYS A 279 4.18 27.60 7.85
N ALA A 280 4.83 26.68 7.14
CA ALA A 280 5.98 25.98 7.68
C ALA A 280 7.13 26.96 8.04
N PRO A 281 7.98 26.65 9.04
CA PRO A 281 9.07 27.53 9.45
C PRO A 281 10.08 27.83 8.33
N GLU A 282 10.77 28.97 8.45
CA GLU A 282 11.90 29.33 7.56
C GLU A 282 12.97 28.23 7.60
N GLY A 283 13.32 27.68 6.43
CA GLY A 283 14.24 26.53 6.29
C GLY A 283 13.59 25.23 5.79
N THR A 284 12.28 25.20 5.57
CA THR A 284 11.59 24.04 4.98
C THR A 284 11.95 23.88 3.49
N PRO A 285 12.29 22.66 3.00
CA PRO A 285 12.63 22.41 1.60
C PRO A 285 11.57 22.88 0.59
N ALA A 286 12.02 23.35 -0.57
CA ALA A 286 11.13 23.73 -1.67
C ALA A 286 10.44 22.48 -2.24
N GLY A 287 9.11 22.42 -2.14
CA GLY A 287 8.30 21.24 -2.51
C GLY A 287 7.91 20.33 -1.35
N GLY A 288 8.47 20.56 -0.16
CA GLY A 288 8.20 19.79 1.06
C GLY A 288 7.18 20.44 2.00
N GLY A 289 7.16 19.96 3.24
CA GLY A 289 6.32 20.50 4.29
C GLY A 289 6.64 19.95 5.67
N LEU A 290 5.91 20.43 6.66
CA LEU A 290 6.04 20.04 8.06
C LEU A 290 4.83 19.20 8.47
N LEU A 291 5.09 17.94 8.81
CA LEU A 291 4.10 17.08 9.46
C LEU A 291 4.19 17.29 10.96
N VAL A 292 3.12 17.82 11.56
CA VAL A 292 2.97 17.96 13.00
C VAL A 292 2.08 16.83 13.49
N VAL A 293 2.52 16.10 14.52
CA VAL A 293 1.80 14.98 15.13
C VAL A 293 1.66 15.28 16.62
N ILE A 294 0.43 15.42 17.10
CA ILE A 294 0.11 15.68 18.50
C ILE A 294 -0.55 14.42 19.07
N VAL A 295 0.05 13.88 20.12
CA VAL A 295 -0.48 12.73 20.85
C VAL A 295 -1.18 13.24 22.10
N HIS A 296 -2.51 13.26 22.07
CA HIS A 296 -3.33 13.82 23.17
C HIS A 296 -3.42 12.85 24.34
N GLU A 297 -4.22 11.79 24.18
CA GLU A 297 -4.55 10.84 25.24
C GLU A 297 -4.76 9.43 24.69
N ALA A 298 -4.70 8.44 25.58
CA ALA A 298 -5.22 7.11 25.31
C ALA A 298 -6.26 6.76 26.38
N GLU A 299 -7.19 5.89 26.03
CA GLU A 299 -8.28 5.43 26.90
C GLU A 299 -8.26 3.90 26.95
N ASP A 300 -8.65 3.33 28.09
CA ASP A 300 -8.85 1.89 28.28
C ASP A 300 -7.66 0.99 27.89
N ILE A 301 -6.44 1.51 27.94
CA ILE A 301 -5.24 0.72 27.65
C ILE A 301 -4.85 -0.15 28.85
N GLU A 302 -4.57 -1.42 28.59
CA GLU A 302 -4.32 -2.41 29.64
C GLU A 302 -3.19 -3.35 29.25
N GLY A 303 -2.14 -3.36 30.08
CA GLY A 303 -1.03 -4.30 29.94
C GLY A 303 -1.26 -5.56 30.75
N LYS A 304 -0.62 -6.66 30.35
CA LYS A 304 -0.72 -7.94 31.05
C LYS A 304 0.01 -7.91 32.39
N TYR A 305 1.11 -7.17 32.47
CA TYR A 305 1.96 -7.13 33.67
C TYR A 305 2.00 -5.74 34.30
N HIS A 306 1.96 -4.68 33.50
CA HIS A 306 2.02 -3.31 33.97
C HIS A 306 1.42 -2.31 32.98
N THR A 307 0.91 -1.19 33.47
CA THR A 307 0.35 -0.11 32.65
C THR A 307 1.05 1.23 32.95
N ASN A 308 2.29 1.36 32.47
CA ASN A 308 3.09 2.59 32.51
C ASN A 308 3.33 3.08 31.08
N PRO A 309 2.30 3.66 30.45
CA PRO A 309 2.27 3.88 29.02
C PRO A 309 3.14 5.07 28.58
N HIS A 310 3.74 4.91 27.41
CA HIS A 310 4.26 5.98 26.56
C HIS A 310 3.97 5.59 25.11
N VAL A 311 3.90 6.58 24.23
CA VAL A 311 3.65 6.37 22.81
C VAL A 311 4.97 6.47 22.07
N ARG A 312 5.17 5.55 21.13
CA ARG A 312 6.29 5.50 20.21
C ARG A 312 5.76 5.74 18.80
N LEU A 313 6.21 6.82 18.19
CA LEU A 313 5.93 7.18 16.81
C LEU A 313 7.10 6.74 15.93
N LEU A 314 6.81 6.07 14.83
CA LEU A 314 7.79 5.66 13.82
C LEU A 314 7.33 6.16 12.44
N PHE A 315 8.14 7.03 11.84
CA PHE A 315 7.86 7.63 10.53
C PHE A 315 9.16 7.75 9.73
N ARG A 316 9.21 7.20 8.50
CA ARG A 316 10.40 7.17 7.62
C ARG A 316 11.71 6.71 8.31
N GLY A 317 11.61 5.79 9.27
CA GLY A 317 12.75 5.31 10.05
C GLY A 317 13.16 6.20 11.23
N GLU A 318 12.56 7.38 11.37
CA GLU A 318 12.70 8.23 12.55
C GLU A 318 11.77 7.76 13.66
N GLU A 319 12.32 7.61 14.86
CA GLU A 319 11.56 7.30 16.07
C GLU A 319 11.41 8.54 16.96
N ARG A 320 10.21 8.79 17.46
CA ARG A 320 9.91 9.77 18.52
C ARG A 320 9.08 9.10 19.61
N LYS A 321 9.17 9.62 20.84
CA LYS A 321 8.43 9.03 21.98
C LYS A 321 7.92 10.08 22.95
N THR A 322 6.75 9.83 23.51
CA THR A 322 6.15 10.67 24.56
C THR A 322 6.80 10.41 25.92
N LYS A 323 6.49 11.28 26.87
CA LYS A 323 6.82 11.04 28.28
C LYS A 323 6.04 9.84 28.80
N ARG A 324 6.66 9.05 29.66
CA ARG A 324 5.99 7.94 30.33
C ARG A 324 5.06 8.45 31.42
N VAL A 325 3.80 8.01 31.37
CA VAL A 325 2.84 8.12 32.47
C VAL A 325 2.92 6.84 33.31
N LYS A 326 2.87 6.96 34.64
CA LYS A 326 2.98 5.81 35.55
C LYS A 326 1.58 5.35 35.96
N LYS A 327 1.33 4.04 35.91
CA LYS A 327 0.13 3.37 36.43
C LYS A 327 -1.19 4.02 35.97
N SER A 328 -1.34 4.29 34.67
CA SER A 328 -2.57 4.86 34.12
C SER A 328 -3.09 4.04 32.95
N ARG A 329 -4.40 3.75 32.97
CA ARG A 329 -5.15 3.18 31.83
C ARG A 329 -5.66 4.26 30.88
N ASP A 330 -5.65 5.52 31.33
CA ASP A 330 -6.16 6.67 30.59
C ASP A 330 -5.11 7.80 30.62
N PRO A 331 -3.92 7.57 30.04
CA PRO A 331 -2.83 8.55 30.08
C PRO A 331 -3.12 9.76 29.19
N ARG A 332 -2.64 10.92 29.62
CA ARG A 332 -2.61 12.16 28.84
C ARG A 332 -1.18 12.62 28.67
N TRP A 333 -0.81 12.97 27.44
CA TRP A 333 0.53 13.40 27.09
C TRP A 333 0.55 14.84 26.60
N GLU A 334 -0.34 15.18 25.66
CA GLU A 334 -0.34 16.48 24.97
C GLU A 334 1.05 16.81 24.37
N ASP A 335 1.77 15.78 23.93
CA ASP A 335 3.13 15.91 23.38
C ASP A 335 3.03 16.14 21.86
N GLU A 336 3.68 17.21 21.37
CA GLU A 336 3.78 17.56 19.95
C GLU A 336 5.12 17.10 19.36
N PHE A 337 5.07 16.51 18.16
CA PHE A 337 6.22 16.10 17.38
C PHE A 337 6.16 16.69 15.98
N GLN A 338 7.32 17.07 15.46
CA GLN A 338 7.44 17.68 14.15
C GLN A 338 8.41 16.86 13.29
N PHE A 339 7.98 16.56 12.07
CA PHE A 339 8.75 15.86 11.05
C PHE A 339 8.83 16.76 9.83
N MET A 340 10.04 17.20 9.48
CA MET A 340 10.29 17.92 8.25
C MET A 340 10.39 16.90 7.11
N VAL A 341 9.67 17.14 6.04
CA VAL A 341 9.60 16.20 4.91
C VAL A 341 9.88 16.97 3.63
N ASP A 342 10.76 16.43 2.79
CA ASP A 342 11.17 17.05 1.53
C ASP A 342 10.04 17.07 0.47
N GLU A 343 9.03 16.22 0.66
CA GLU A 343 7.85 16.09 -0.20
C GLU A 343 6.61 15.73 0.63
N PRO A 344 5.38 15.99 0.16
CA PRO A 344 4.18 15.59 0.87
C PRO A 344 4.12 14.06 1.07
N PRO A 345 3.94 13.56 2.31
CA PRO A 345 4.02 12.14 2.62
C PRO A 345 2.75 11.35 2.21
N THR A 346 2.26 11.54 0.98
CA THR A 346 0.96 10.99 0.54
C THR A 346 0.91 9.46 0.49
N ASN A 347 2.05 8.78 0.54
CA ASN A 347 2.12 7.30 0.48
C ASN A 347 2.74 6.70 1.72
N ASP A 348 3.18 7.57 2.62
CA ASP A 348 3.81 7.14 3.84
C ASP A 348 2.76 6.86 4.90
N LYS A 349 3.19 6.07 5.86
CA LYS A 349 2.40 5.71 7.02
C LYS A 349 3.18 6.06 8.25
N ILE A 350 2.47 6.57 9.24
CA ILE A 350 3.01 6.70 10.58
C ILE A 350 2.54 5.51 11.41
N HIS A 351 3.49 4.82 12.02
CA HIS A 351 3.18 3.75 12.97
C HIS A 351 3.20 4.33 14.37
N VAL A 352 2.13 4.10 15.11
CA VAL A 352 1.93 4.62 16.46
C VAL A 352 1.69 3.44 17.39
N GLU A 353 2.64 3.20 18.28
CA GLU A 353 2.60 2.09 19.23
C GLU A 353 2.53 2.61 20.66
N VAL A 354 1.57 2.11 21.44
CA VAL A 354 1.50 2.40 22.88
C VAL A 354 2.26 1.30 23.61
N ILE A 355 3.32 1.66 24.32
CA ILE A 355 4.20 0.71 25.00
C ILE A 355 4.18 0.98 26.50
N SER A 356 4.06 -0.09 27.28
CA SER A 356 4.24 -0.05 28.72
C SER A 356 5.68 -0.39 29.09
N THR A 357 6.31 0.42 29.94
CA THR A 357 7.68 0.17 30.42
C THR A 357 7.74 0.07 31.95
N SER A 358 8.31 -1.03 32.46
CA SER A 358 8.52 -1.18 33.89
C SER A 358 9.67 -0.31 34.39
N SER A 359 9.55 0.22 35.60
CA SER A 359 10.64 0.86 36.33
C SER A 359 11.31 -0.06 37.37
N ARG A 360 10.88 -1.31 37.51
CA ARG A 360 11.50 -2.27 38.46
C ARG A 360 12.57 -3.10 37.74
N ILE A 361 13.78 -3.07 38.27
CA ILE A 361 14.92 -3.87 37.81
C ILE A 361 14.64 -5.35 38.16
N GLY A 362 14.76 -6.26 37.19
CA GLY A 362 14.65 -7.72 37.41
C GLY A 362 13.33 -8.41 37.02
N LEU A 363 12.40 -7.74 36.32
CA LEU A 363 11.19 -8.40 35.78
C LEU A 363 11.47 -9.12 34.45
N LEU A 364 10.82 -10.28 34.26
CA LEU A 364 10.83 -11.06 33.01
C LEU A 364 10.30 -10.31 31.78
N HIS A 365 9.44 -9.30 31.99
CA HIS A 365 8.83 -8.49 30.92
C HIS A 365 9.09 -7.00 31.19
N PRO A 366 10.23 -6.45 30.73
CA PRO A 366 10.58 -5.04 30.96
C PRO A 366 9.81 -4.06 30.07
N LYS A 367 9.29 -4.54 28.93
CA LYS A 367 8.46 -3.81 27.98
C LYS A 367 7.36 -4.73 27.46
N GLU A 368 6.17 -4.18 27.29
CA GLU A 368 5.08 -4.85 26.58
C GLU A 368 4.31 -3.84 25.73
N SER A 369 3.82 -4.28 24.57
CA SER A 369 2.97 -3.47 23.70
C SER A 369 1.54 -3.49 24.25
N LEU A 370 0.92 -2.32 24.37
CA LEU A 370 -0.48 -2.13 24.80
C LEU A 370 -1.43 -1.99 23.60
N GLY A 371 -0.86 -2.06 22.40
CA GLY A 371 -1.53 -1.97 21.12
C GLY A 371 -0.93 -0.89 20.23
N TYR A 372 -1.29 -0.92 18.95
CA TYR A 372 -0.77 -0.01 17.94
C TYR A 372 -1.83 0.40 16.91
N VAL A 373 -1.55 1.46 16.17
CA VAL A 373 -2.29 1.85 14.97
C VAL A 373 -1.28 2.29 13.91
N THR A 374 -1.59 2.01 12.65
CA THR A 374 -0.82 2.52 11.51
C THR A 374 -1.74 3.43 10.71
N ILE A 375 -1.33 4.68 10.51
CA ILE A 375 -2.18 5.71 9.90
C ILE A 375 -1.59 6.16 8.58
N ASN A 376 -2.43 6.25 7.54
CA ASN A 376 -2.04 6.75 6.23
C ASN A 376 -1.98 8.28 6.25
N LEU A 377 -0.86 8.85 5.79
CA LEU A 377 -0.67 10.30 5.78
C LEU A 377 -1.26 10.98 4.54
N ALA A 378 -1.72 10.21 3.54
CA ALA A 378 -2.48 10.73 2.39
C ALA A 378 -3.62 11.66 2.82
N ASP A 379 -4.40 11.20 3.79
CA ASP A 379 -5.60 11.89 4.27
C ASP A 379 -5.22 13.15 5.08
N VAL A 380 -4.06 13.14 5.74
CA VAL A 380 -3.53 14.33 6.44
C VAL A 380 -3.11 15.40 5.43
N VAL A 381 -2.46 14.99 4.34
CA VAL A 381 -2.02 15.91 3.28
C VAL A 381 -3.22 16.53 2.56
N SER A 382 -4.25 15.73 2.23
CA SER A 382 -5.44 16.23 1.54
C SER A 382 -6.30 17.13 2.44
N ASN A 383 -6.49 16.75 3.71
CA ASN A 383 -7.38 17.48 4.63
C ASN A 383 -6.67 18.60 5.41
N ARG A 384 -5.34 18.71 5.27
CA ARG A 384 -4.42 19.59 6.03
C ARG A 384 -4.38 19.36 7.55
N ARG A 385 -5.47 18.91 8.17
CA ARG A 385 -5.56 18.58 9.59
C ARG A 385 -6.56 17.46 9.79
N ILE A 386 -6.18 16.46 10.58
CA ILE A 386 -7.09 15.43 11.08
C ILE A 386 -6.91 15.30 12.59
N ASN A 387 -8.00 15.09 13.31
CA ASN A 387 -7.98 14.80 14.76
C ASN A 387 -8.98 13.66 14.99
N GLU A 388 -8.46 12.46 15.22
CA GLU A 388 -9.29 11.25 15.32
C GLU A 388 -8.89 10.41 16.53
N LYS A 389 -9.88 9.66 17.04
CA LYS A 389 -9.68 8.58 18.02
C LYS A 389 -9.58 7.24 17.29
N TYR A 390 -8.43 6.60 17.40
CA TYR A 390 -8.13 5.31 16.78
C TYR A 390 -8.24 4.17 17.79
N HIS A 391 -8.91 3.09 17.40
CA HIS A 391 -8.84 1.83 18.15
C HIS A 391 -7.49 1.16 17.93
N LEU A 392 -6.81 0.81 19.02
CA LEU A 392 -5.54 0.14 18.99
C LEU A 392 -5.72 -1.34 18.61
N ILE A 393 -5.00 -1.76 17.57
CA ILE A 393 -4.80 -3.15 17.18
C ILE A 393 -4.02 -3.83 18.31
N ASP A 394 -4.31 -5.11 18.56
CA ASP A 394 -3.79 -5.90 19.68
C ASP A 394 -4.06 -5.33 21.09
N SER A 395 -4.86 -4.27 21.17
CA SER A 395 -5.48 -3.83 22.42
C SER A 395 -6.91 -4.33 22.50
N LYS A 396 -7.38 -4.57 23.73
CA LYS A 396 -8.72 -5.05 24.00
C LYS A 396 -9.77 -3.98 23.66
N ASN A 397 -9.78 -2.90 24.44
CA ASN A 397 -10.64 -1.72 24.23
C ASN A 397 -9.82 -0.44 24.04
N GLY A 398 -8.48 -0.54 24.01
CA GLY A 398 -7.61 0.62 23.99
C GLY A 398 -7.86 1.52 22.78
N ARG A 399 -7.97 2.82 23.04
CA ARG A 399 -8.08 3.87 22.03
C ARG A 399 -6.98 4.90 22.22
N ILE A 400 -6.59 5.56 21.14
CA ILE A 400 -5.63 6.67 21.17
C ILE A 400 -6.15 7.83 20.34
N GLN A 401 -6.12 9.04 20.89
CA GLN A 401 -6.44 10.26 20.16
C GLN A 401 -5.16 10.87 19.58
N ILE A 402 -5.15 11.04 18.26
CA ILE A 402 -4.01 11.61 17.55
C ILE A 402 -4.52 12.72 16.64
N GLU A 403 -3.89 13.88 16.76
CA GLU A 403 -4.05 14.98 15.82
C GLU A 403 -2.83 15.07 14.92
N MET A 404 -3.05 15.23 13.62
CA MET A 404 -1.98 15.43 12.64
C MET A 404 -2.29 16.63 11.78
N GLN A 405 -1.28 17.42 11.48
CA GLN A 405 -1.38 18.60 10.62
C GLN A 405 -0.28 18.54 9.55
N TRP A 406 -0.64 18.86 8.32
CA TRP A 406 0.29 19.07 7.21
C TRP A 406 0.39 20.56 6.90
N ARG A 407 1.60 21.12 7.03
CA ARG A 407 1.89 22.52 6.73
C ARG A 407 2.81 22.61 5.53
N THR A 408 2.41 23.31 4.49
CA THR A 408 3.23 23.54 3.30
C THR A 408 4.25 24.65 3.56
N SER A 409 5.37 24.61 2.82
CA SER A 409 6.36 25.68 2.81
C SER A 409 5.92 26.92 2.03
N SER A 410 4.88 26.80 1.19
CA SER A 410 4.27 27.89 0.41
C SER A 410 2.89 28.28 0.93
#